data_AF-A0A941XF55-F1
#
_entry.id   AF-A0A941XF55-F1
#
_cell.length_a   1.000
_cell.length_b   1.000
_cell.length_c   1.000
_cell.angle_alpha   90.00
_cell.angle_beta   90.00
_cell.angle_gamma   90.00
#
_symmetry.space_group_name_H-M   'P 1'
#
loop_
_entity.id
_entity.type
_entity.pdbx_description
1 polymer ?
#
loop_
_entity_poly.entity_id
_entity_poly.type
_entity_poly.pdbx_seq_one_letter_code
_entity_poly.pdbx_strand_id
1 'polypeptide(L)'
;MIETGEILQTMAMIQEQNFDIRTITLGINLLDCSHPSPEACAQRVYDKICRVAKDLVRTGEAIERELGIPIVNKRISVTPVSLICQGDPRPIAKALDRAAKEMGVNFLGGYSALMHKGATLADERLLVSIPEVLSTTERLCSSVNVGSTRAGINMNAVREMGDIIKKTAALTADTDGLGCAKLVVFCNAVEDNPFMAGAFCGVGEPECAINVGVSGPGVVKRALESVKGQPFDVVAETIKKT
;
A
#
# COMPACT_ATOMS: atom_id res chain seq x y z
N MET A 1 -8.56 -24.70 -9.91
CA MET A 1 -7.21 -25.26 -10.07
C MET A 1 -6.76 -24.78 -11.44
N ILE A 2 -5.63 -24.08 -11.54
CA ILE A 2 -5.16 -23.52 -12.82
C ILE A 2 -4.68 -24.67 -13.71
N GLU A 3 -5.07 -24.66 -14.98
CA GLU A 3 -4.70 -25.73 -15.92
C GLU A 3 -3.31 -25.50 -16.52
N THR A 4 -2.57 -26.58 -16.82
CA THR A 4 -1.21 -26.50 -17.41
C THR A 4 -1.18 -25.69 -18.71
N GLY A 5 -2.27 -25.72 -19.49
CA GLY A 5 -2.41 -24.91 -20.70
C GLY A 5 -2.41 -23.41 -20.43
N GLU A 6 -3.10 -22.96 -19.36
CA GLU A 6 -3.14 -21.56 -18.94
C GLU A 6 -1.76 -21.08 -18.45
N ILE A 7 -1.01 -21.96 -17.77
CA ILE A 7 0.36 -21.69 -17.35
C ILE A 7 1.26 -21.45 -18.56
N LEU A 8 1.20 -22.34 -19.55
CA LEU A 8 2.01 -22.23 -20.78
C LEU A 8 1.64 -20.98 -21.60
N GLN A 9 0.34 -20.64 -21.70
CA GLN A 9 -0.10 -19.40 -22.35
C GLN A 9 0.42 -18.16 -21.64
N THR A 10 0.38 -18.15 -20.30
CA THR A 10 0.90 -17.04 -19.49
C THR A 10 2.40 -16.88 -19.70
N MET A 11 3.16 -17.98 -19.75
CA MET A 11 4.59 -17.94 -20.06
C MET A 11 4.87 -17.36 -21.46
N ALA A 12 4.09 -17.73 -22.47
CA ALA A 12 4.22 -17.17 -23.81
C ALA A 12 3.93 -15.66 -23.84
N MET A 13 2.84 -15.22 -23.17
CA MET A 13 2.49 -13.80 -23.07
C MET A 13 3.60 -12.96 -22.42
N ILE A 14 4.18 -13.49 -21.33
CA ILE A 14 5.31 -12.87 -20.63
C ILE A 14 6.49 -12.61 -21.57
N GLN A 15 6.87 -13.62 -22.36
CA GLN A 15 8.02 -13.57 -23.26
C GLN A 15 7.80 -12.63 -24.46
N GLU A 16 6.59 -12.64 -25.04
CA GLU A 16 6.31 -11.86 -26.24
C GLU A 16 6.03 -10.39 -25.95
N GLN A 17 5.45 -10.07 -24.78
CA GLN A 17 4.96 -8.72 -24.48
C GLN A 17 5.85 -7.92 -23.52
N ASN A 18 6.99 -8.45 -23.04
CA ASN A 18 7.88 -7.79 -22.07
C ASN A 18 7.08 -7.22 -20.88
N PHE A 19 6.30 -8.08 -20.23
CA PHE A 19 5.54 -7.68 -19.04
C PHE A 19 6.47 -7.45 -17.87
N ASP A 20 6.27 -6.35 -17.13
CA ASP A 20 6.94 -6.09 -15.86
C ASP A 20 5.96 -6.26 -14.70
N ILE A 21 6.39 -6.94 -13.65
CA ILE A 21 5.67 -6.95 -12.38
C ILE A 21 6.08 -5.68 -11.62
N ARG A 22 5.15 -4.74 -11.51
CA ARG A 22 5.41 -3.47 -10.85
C ARG A 22 5.57 -3.63 -9.35
N THR A 23 4.80 -4.53 -8.74
CA THR A 23 4.84 -4.75 -7.29
C THR A 23 4.31 -6.11 -6.89
N ILE A 24 4.87 -6.65 -5.81
CA ILE A 24 4.19 -7.60 -4.93
C ILE A 24 3.97 -6.92 -3.57
N THR A 25 2.76 -7.00 -3.05
CA THR A 25 2.39 -6.43 -1.75
C THR A 25 1.84 -7.53 -0.86
N LEU A 26 2.50 -7.79 0.27
CA LEU A 26 2.01 -8.68 1.31
C LEU A 26 1.12 -7.89 2.29
N GLY A 27 -0.17 -8.17 2.27
CA GLY A 27 -1.13 -7.71 3.28
C GLY A 27 -1.01 -8.56 4.55
N ILE A 28 -0.94 -7.92 5.71
CA ILE A 28 -0.85 -8.60 7.02
C ILE A 28 -1.92 -8.04 7.96
N ASN A 29 -2.78 -8.91 8.46
CA ASN A 29 -3.76 -8.54 9.49
C ASN A 29 -3.05 -8.33 10.84
N LEU A 30 -3.32 -7.21 11.54
CA LEU A 30 -2.72 -6.90 12.84
C LEU A 30 -3.73 -6.82 13.99
N LEU A 31 -4.99 -7.22 13.80
CA LEU A 31 -6.03 -7.08 14.83
C LEU A 31 -5.66 -7.84 16.13
N ASP A 32 -4.99 -8.98 16.01
CA ASP A 32 -4.47 -9.80 17.12
C ASP A 32 -3.29 -9.15 17.88
N CYS A 33 -2.69 -8.10 17.31
CA CYS A 33 -1.58 -7.37 17.93
C CYS A 33 -2.05 -6.27 18.89
N SER A 34 -3.34 -5.92 18.87
CA SER A 34 -3.93 -4.89 19.75
C SER A 34 -3.64 -5.17 21.22
N HIS A 35 -3.21 -4.14 21.95
CA HIS A 35 -2.83 -4.24 23.35
C HIS A 35 -3.03 -2.90 24.07
N PRO A 36 -3.38 -2.87 25.37
CA PRO A 36 -3.55 -1.63 26.12
C PRO A 36 -2.28 -0.76 26.22
N SER A 37 -1.11 -1.39 26.31
CA SER A 37 0.19 -0.68 26.21
C SER A 37 0.60 -0.50 24.74
N PRO A 38 0.85 0.74 24.29
CA PRO A 38 1.35 1.03 22.95
C PRO A 38 2.67 0.33 22.61
N GLU A 39 3.58 0.20 23.57
CA GLU A 39 4.89 -0.42 23.41
C GLU A 39 4.75 -1.93 23.19
N ALA A 40 3.88 -2.58 23.97
CA ALA A 40 3.59 -3.99 23.78
C ALA A 40 2.86 -4.27 22.46
N CYS A 41 1.95 -3.39 22.04
CA CYS A 41 1.32 -3.46 20.70
C CYS A 41 2.39 -3.33 19.61
N ALA A 42 3.27 -2.32 19.70
CA ALA A 42 4.36 -2.10 18.75
C ALA A 42 5.30 -3.31 18.63
N GLN A 43 5.65 -3.94 19.76
CA GLN A 43 6.50 -5.13 19.75
C GLN A 43 5.79 -6.32 19.07
N ARG A 44 4.51 -6.56 19.36
CA ARG A 44 3.71 -7.61 18.69
C ARG A 44 3.62 -7.39 17.17
N VAL A 45 3.39 -6.14 16.76
CA VAL A 45 3.35 -5.75 15.34
C VAL A 45 4.68 -6.05 14.65
N TYR A 46 5.79 -5.62 15.26
CA TYR A 46 7.13 -5.90 14.73
C TYR A 46 7.39 -7.41 14.58
N ASP A 47 7.13 -8.18 15.64
CA ASP A 47 7.37 -9.62 15.66
C ASP A 47 6.52 -10.36 14.62
N LYS A 48 5.22 -9.99 14.51
CA LYS A 48 4.32 -10.59 13.52
C LYS A 48 4.77 -10.30 12.09
N ILE A 49 5.11 -9.05 11.78
CA ILE A 49 5.57 -8.68 10.43
C ILE A 49 6.86 -9.43 10.08
N CYS A 50 7.86 -9.43 10.97
CA CYS A 50 9.14 -10.09 10.71
C CYS A 50 8.96 -11.61 10.54
N ARG A 51 8.08 -12.24 11.31
CA ARG A 51 7.78 -13.67 11.19
C ARG A 51 7.10 -14.00 9.87
N VAL A 52 6.11 -13.21 9.45
CA VAL A 52 5.27 -13.49 8.28
C VAL A 52 5.96 -13.11 6.97
N ALA A 53 6.71 -12.00 6.95
CA ALA A 53 7.34 -11.46 5.75
C ALA A 53 8.78 -11.93 5.52
N LYS A 54 9.36 -12.77 6.40
CA LYS A 54 10.78 -13.20 6.37
C LYS A 54 11.30 -13.67 5.01
N ASP A 55 10.45 -14.33 4.22
CA ASP A 55 10.82 -14.92 2.94
C ASP A 55 10.32 -14.10 1.73
N LEU A 56 9.61 -12.98 1.95
CA LEU A 56 8.95 -12.23 0.88
C LEU A 56 9.93 -11.76 -0.20
N VAL A 57 11.00 -11.06 0.20
CA VAL A 57 11.99 -10.51 -0.75
C VAL A 57 12.77 -11.64 -1.42
N ARG A 58 13.28 -12.60 -0.64
CA ARG A 58 14.01 -13.77 -1.16
C ARG A 58 13.20 -14.56 -2.18
N THR A 59 11.91 -14.78 -1.90
CA THR A 59 11.01 -15.50 -2.79
C THR A 59 10.71 -14.68 -4.04
N GLY A 60 10.48 -13.37 -3.90
CA GLY A 60 10.34 -12.47 -5.04
C GLY A 60 11.56 -12.52 -5.98
N GLU A 61 12.77 -12.45 -5.43
CA GLU A 61 14.01 -12.56 -6.21
C GLU A 61 14.24 -13.93 -6.85
N ALA A 62 13.77 -15.00 -6.21
CA ALA A 62 13.81 -16.33 -6.82
C ALA A 62 12.89 -16.41 -8.04
N ILE A 63 11.67 -15.86 -7.93
CA ILE A 63 10.71 -15.78 -9.03
C ILE A 63 11.25 -14.92 -10.18
N GLU A 64 11.90 -13.78 -9.88
CA GLU A 64 12.55 -12.94 -10.89
C GLU A 64 13.60 -13.72 -11.70
N ARG A 65 14.44 -14.52 -11.01
CA ARG A 65 15.46 -15.35 -11.67
C ARG A 65 14.85 -16.49 -12.50
N GLU A 66 13.79 -17.10 -12.01
CA GLU A 66 13.14 -18.24 -12.68
C GLU A 66 12.37 -17.79 -13.94
N LEU A 67 11.62 -16.69 -13.84
CA LEU A 67 10.79 -16.19 -14.94
C LEU A 67 11.51 -15.20 -15.86
N GLY A 68 12.65 -14.64 -15.44
CA GLY A 68 13.37 -13.61 -16.19
C GLY A 68 12.63 -12.27 -16.26
N ILE A 69 11.68 -12.03 -15.35
CA ILE A 69 10.86 -10.80 -15.29
C ILE A 69 11.22 -10.02 -14.03
N PRO A 70 11.46 -8.71 -14.10
CA PRO A 70 11.68 -7.90 -12.91
C PRO A 70 10.39 -7.72 -12.08
N ILE A 71 10.53 -7.87 -10.76
CA ILE A 71 9.57 -7.46 -9.73
C ILE A 71 10.12 -6.18 -9.10
N VAL A 72 9.69 -5.04 -9.64
CA VAL A 72 10.25 -3.72 -9.35
C VAL A 72 10.13 -3.36 -7.86
N ASN A 73 9.03 -3.77 -7.21
CA ASN A 73 8.80 -3.46 -5.80
C ASN A 73 8.34 -4.69 -5.02
N LYS A 74 8.88 -4.86 -3.81
CA LYS A 74 8.37 -5.76 -2.77
C LYS A 74 7.92 -4.92 -1.59
N ARG A 75 6.66 -5.04 -1.19
CA ARG A 75 5.99 -4.13 -0.24
C ARG A 75 5.17 -4.88 0.78
N ILE A 76 4.82 -4.20 1.87
CA ILE A 76 3.91 -4.71 2.90
C ILE A 76 2.77 -3.70 3.08
N SER A 77 1.54 -4.18 3.25
CA SER A 77 0.43 -3.39 3.78
C SER A 77 -0.07 -4.03 5.05
N VAL A 78 -0.50 -3.22 6.02
CA VAL A 78 -1.01 -3.72 7.30
C VAL A 78 -2.36 -3.13 7.64
N THR A 79 -3.08 -3.76 8.58
CA THR A 79 -4.34 -3.23 9.11
C THR A 79 -4.16 -1.77 9.55
N PRO A 80 -5.12 -0.86 9.23
CA PRO A 80 -5.04 0.54 9.66
C PRO A 80 -4.69 0.66 11.14
N VAL A 81 -3.58 1.34 11.44
CA VAL A 81 -3.05 1.46 12.81
C VAL A 81 -4.06 2.07 13.78
N SER A 82 -4.96 2.94 13.32
CA SER A 82 -6.01 3.50 14.18
C SER A 82 -6.97 2.45 14.76
N LEU A 83 -7.06 1.26 14.15
CA LEU A 83 -7.92 0.17 14.64
C LEU A 83 -7.29 -0.68 15.74
N ILE A 84 -5.96 -0.66 15.86
CA ILE A 84 -5.20 -1.50 16.82
C ILE A 84 -4.54 -0.68 17.93
N CYS A 85 -4.49 0.65 17.78
CA CYS A 85 -3.84 1.54 18.74
C CYS A 85 -4.83 2.06 19.78
N GLN A 86 -4.56 1.78 21.06
CA GLN A 86 -5.37 2.29 22.19
C GLN A 86 -4.82 3.60 22.79
N GLY A 87 -3.65 4.06 22.34
CA GLY A 87 -2.88 5.15 22.95
C GLY A 87 -2.12 5.98 21.93
N ASP A 88 -0.85 6.24 22.21
CA ASP A 88 0.06 6.91 21.28
C ASP A 88 0.46 5.95 20.14
N PRO A 89 0.24 6.30 18.86
CA PRO A 89 0.59 5.43 17.72
C PRO A 89 2.06 5.49 17.31
N ARG A 90 2.86 6.44 17.83
CA ARG A 90 4.27 6.62 17.43
C ARG A 90 5.18 5.41 17.71
N PRO A 91 5.04 4.66 18.82
CA PRO A 91 5.77 3.41 19.00
C PRO A 91 5.48 2.38 17.89
N ILE A 92 4.22 2.26 17.47
CA ILE A 92 3.81 1.36 16.39
C ILE A 92 4.43 1.82 15.06
N ALA A 93 4.42 3.13 14.77
CA ALA A 93 5.06 3.68 13.56
C ALA A 93 6.55 3.31 13.48
N LYS A 94 7.28 3.46 14.60
CA LYS A 94 8.71 3.08 14.68
C LYS A 94 8.90 1.57 14.48
N ALA A 95 8.04 0.75 15.05
CA ALA A 95 8.06 -0.70 14.85
C ALA A 95 7.81 -1.10 13.39
N LEU A 96 6.86 -0.45 12.71
CA LEU A 96 6.56 -0.66 11.30
C LEU A 96 7.75 -0.29 10.40
N ASP A 97 8.36 0.88 10.59
CA ASP A 97 9.53 1.30 9.81
C ASP A 97 10.73 0.37 10.06
N ARG A 98 10.95 -0.04 11.31
CA ARG A 98 11.99 -1.01 11.67
C ARG A 98 11.75 -2.36 11.00
N ALA A 99 10.52 -2.87 11.01
CA ALA A 99 10.18 -4.13 10.34
C ALA A 99 10.35 -4.02 8.82
N ALA A 100 9.96 -2.89 8.22
CA ALA A 100 10.15 -2.64 6.79
C ALA A 100 11.63 -2.64 6.39
N LYS A 101 12.49 -2.07 7.25
CA LYS A 101 13.96 -2.08 7.08
C LYS A 101 14.52 -3.50 7.18
N GLU A 102 14.19 -4.21 8.25
CA GLU A 102 14.65 -5.58 8.52
C GLU A 102 14.24 -6.56 7.40
N MET A 103 12.99 -6.45 6.92
CA MET A 103 12.47 -7.32 5.85
C MET A 103 12.95 -6.93 4.45
N GLY A 104 13.72 -5.86 4.31
CA GLY A 104 14.26 -5.43 3.01
C GLY A 104 13.21 -4.95 2.01
N VAL A 105 11.99 -4.62 2.46
CA VAL A 105 10.91 -4.16 1.56
C VAL A 105 11.05 -2.68 1.23
N ASN A 106 10.55 -2.25 0.08
CA ASN A 106 10.68 -0.86 -0.38
C ASN A 106 9.86 0.10 0.49
N PHE A 107 8.60 -0.26 0.75
CA PHE A 107 7.66 0.54 1.52
C PHE A 107 6.70 -0.34 2.30
N LEU A 108 6.24 0.20 3.44
CA LEU A 108 5.18 -0.36 4.26
C LEU A 108 4.04 0.65 4.41
N GLY A 109 2.82 0.24 4.08
CA GLY A 109 1.60 1.04 4.22
C GLY A 109 0.70 0.48 5.31
N GLY A 110 -0.21 1.30 5.82
CA GLY A 110 -1.14 0.93 6.88
C GLY A 110 -1.06 1.82 8.11
N TYR A 111 -0.16 2.82 8.13
CA TYR A 111 -0.23 3.92 9.09
C TYR A 111 -1.42 4.83 8.75
N SER A 112 -2.62 4.29 8.93
CA SER A 112 -3.82 4.77 8.27
C SER A 112 -5.00 4.93 9.22
N ALA A 113 -5.90 5.83 8.85
CA ALA A 113 -7.15 6.12 9.57
C ALA A 113 -8.34 6.22 8.60
N LEU A 114 -9.53 5.81 9.06
CA LEU A 114 -10.76 5.77 8.25
C LEU A 114 -11.83 6.69 8.85
N MET A 115 -11.76 7.98 8.54
CA MET A 115 -12.52 9.06 9.21
C MET A 115 -13.78 9.52 8.46
N HIS A 116 -14.14 8.86 7.37
CA HIS A 116 -15.21 9.27 6.45
C HIS A 116 -16.61 9.40 7.08
N LYS A 117 -16.87 8.77 8.24
CA LYS A 117 -18.14 8.89 9.00
C LYS A 117 -18.01 9.68 10.30
N GLY A 118 -16.86 10.32 10.52
CA GLY A 118 -16.47 10.87 11.81
C GLY A 118 -15.15 10.25 12.28
N ALA A 119 -14.53 10.87 13.27
CA ALA A 119 -13.26 10.44 13.83
C ALA A 119 -13.45 9.75 15.17
N THR A 120 -12.70 8.67 15.41
CA THR A 120 -12.48 8.16 16.76
C THR A 120 -11.27 8.87 17.39
N LEU A 121 -11.11 8.77 18.71
CA LEU A 121 -9.93 9.29 19.40
C LEU A 121 -8.62 8.67 18.89
N ALA A 122 -8.66 7.41 18.44
CA ALA A 122 -7.49 6.75 17.86
C ALA A 122 -7.15 7.34 16.48
N ASP A 123 -8.16 7.67 15.66
CA ASP A 123 -7.97 8.34 14.38
C ASP A 123 -7.37 9.74 14.56
N GLU A 124 -7.89 10.53 15.51
CA GLU A 124 -7.38 11.87 15.82
C GLU A 124 -5.92 11.83 16.29
N ARG A 125 -5.57 10.89 17.18
CA ARG A 125 -4.19 10.68 17.65
C ARG A 125 -3.25 10.27 16.51
N LEU A 126 -3.71 9.39 15.63
CA LEU A 126 -2.95 9.00 14.44
C LEU A 126 -2.73 10.21 13.54
N LEU A 127 -3.80 10.95 13.21
CA LEU A 127 -3.76 12.11 12.33
C LEU A 127 -2.74 13.16 12.78
N VAL A 128 -2.76 13.57 14.05
CA VAL A 128 -1.84 14.59 14.57
C VAL A 128 -0.38 14.14 14.62
N SER A 129 -0.13 12.83 14.66
CA SER A 129 1.22 12.25 14.70
C SER A 129 1.86 12.11 13.33
N ILE A 130 1.09 12.14 12.23
CA ILE A 130 1.58 11.93 10.86
C ILE A 130 2.80 12.79 10.52
N PRO A 131 2.85 14.10 10.80
CA PRO A 131 4.00 14.93 10.43
C PRO A 131 5.31 14.49 11.09
N GLU A 132 5.28 14.16 12.39
CA GLU A 132 6.44 13.66 13.14
C GLU A 132 6.84 12.26 12.65
N VAL A 133 5.87 11.38 12.43
CA VAL A 133 6.12 10.02 11.97
C VAL A 133 6.76 10.02 10.59
N LEU A 134 6.21 10.76 9.62
CA LEU A 134 6.72 10.75 8.25
C LEU A 134 8.05 11.48 8.08
N SER A 135 8.42 12.37 9.01
CA SER A 135 9.75 13.00 9.06
C SER A 135 10.82 12.14 9.72
N THR A 136 10.44 11.20 10.59
CA THR A 136 11.38 10.35 11.35
C THR A 136 11.45 8.90 10.88
N THR A 137 10.59 8.51 9.94
CA THR A 137 10.57 7.18 9.32
C THR A 137 10.97 7.28 7.86
N GLU A 138 11.51 6.20 7.29
CA GLU A 138 12.03 6.21 5.92
C GLU A 138 11.05 5.53 4.95
N ARG A 139 10.57 4.33 5.31
CA ARG A 139 9.82 3.43 4.43
C ARG A 139 8.33 3.36 4.76
N LEU A 140 7.90 4.01 5.83
CA LEU A 140 6.51 4.02 6.24
C LEU A 140 5.68 5.03 5.42
N CYS A 141 4.55 4.56 4.91
CA CYS A 141 3.55 5.34 4.22
C CYS A 141 2.27 5.45 5.06
N SER A 142 1.56 6.57 4.89
CA SER A 142 0.34 6.88 5.62
C SER A 142 -0.81 7.22 4.69
N SER A 143 -2.02 6.84 5.08
CA SER A 143 -3.23 7.20 4.34
C SER A 143 -4.43 7.51 5.23
N VAL A 144 -5.23 8.49 4.83
CA VAL A 144 -6.42 8.89 5.59
C VAL A 144 -7.62 8.96 4.66
N ASN A 145 -8.66 8.16 4.93
CA ASN A 145 -9.92 8.24 4.18
C ASN A 145 -10.87 9.23 4.85
N VAL A 146 -11.16 10.35 4.17
CA VAL A 146 -11.95 11.46 4.71
C VAL A 146 -13.39 11.49 4.20
N GLY A 147 -13.74 10.66 3.23
CA GLY A 147 -15.09 10.63 2.68
C GLY A 147 -15.46 9.31 2.03
N SER A 148 -16.77 9.10 1.84
CA SER A 148 -17.28 8.06 0.95
C SER A 148 -18.64 8.44 0.38
N THR A 149 -19.02 7.87 -0.76
CA THR A 149 -20.32 8.07 -1.40
C THR A 149 -21.47 7.79 -0.43
N ARG A 150 -21.30 6.80 0.47
CA ARG A 150 -22.32 6.43 1.45
C ARG A 150 -22.41 7.39 2.64
N ALA A 151 -21.29 7.97 3.06
CA ALA A 151 -21.21 8.78 4.28
C ALA A 151 -21.17 10.29 4.02
N GLY A 152 -20.99 10.70 2.76
CA GLY A 152 -20.58 12.05 2.42
C GLY A 152 -19.10 12.29 2.73
N ILE A 153 -18.74 13.54 2.95
CA ILE A 153 -17.37 13.98 3.20
C ILE A 153 -17.29 14.53 4.62
N ASN A 154 -16.36 14.01 5.42
CA ASN A 154 -16.02 14.58 6.71
C ASN A 154 -15.14 15.82 6.50
N MET A 155 -15.77 16.99 6.41
CA MET A 155 -15.08 18.26 6.16
C MET A 155 -14.15 18.69 7.30
N ASN A 156 -14.36 18.21 8.53
CA ASN A 156 -13.42 18.45 9.62
C ASN A 156 -12.09 17.73 9.34
N ALA A 157 -12.16 16.45 8.97
CA ALA A 157 -10.97 15.68 8.58
C ALA A 157 -10.28 16.28 7.35
N VAL A 158 -11.03 16.78 6.36
CA VAL A 158 -10.46 17.49 5.20
C VAL A 158 -9.68 18.73 5.63
N ARG A 159 -10.26 19.57 6.51
CA ARG A 159 -9.61 20.78 7.00
C ARG A 159 -8.31 20.45 7.73
N GLU A 160 -8.38 19.49 8.66
CA GLU A 160 -7.23 19.06 9.45
C GLU A 160 -6.13 18.44 8.60
N MET A 161 -6.49 17.63 7.59
CA MET A 161 -5.52 17.11 6.63
C MET A 161 -4.76 18.22 5.88
N GLY A 162 -5.40 19.35 5.58
CA GLY A 162 -4.74 20.51 5.00
C GLY A 162 -3.59 21.03 5.88
N ASP A 163 -3.83 21.14 7.19
CA ASP A 163 -2.81 21.54 8.16
C ASP A 163 -1.72 20.47 8.31
N ILE A 164 -2.10 19.19 8.35
CA ILE A 164 -1.17 18.05 8.45
C ILE A 164 -0.24 17.99 7.24
N ILE A 165 -0.74 18.19 6.02
CA ILE A 165 0.09 18.20 4.81
C ILE A 165 1.12 19.32 4.89
N LYS A 166 0.70 20.55 5.25
CA LYS A 166 1.64 21.68 5.39
C LYS A 166 2.69 21.46 6.47
N LYS A 167 2.29 20.91 7.62
CA LYS A 167 3.22 20.56 8.71
C LYS A 167 4.21 19.47 8.28
N THR A 168 3.74 18.45 7.57
CA THR A 168 4.59 17.36 7.06
C THR A 168 5.62 17.90 6.07
N ALA A 169 5.21 18.76 5.14
CA ALA A 169 6.12 19.42 4.20
C ALA A 169 7.18 20.26 4.93
N ALA A 170 6.77 21.05 5.93
CA ALA A 170 7.69 21.89 6.71
C ALA A 170 8.71 21.07 7.51
N LEU A 171 8.28 19.96 8.14
CA LEU A 171 9.16 19.07 8.91
C LEU A 171 10.11 18.23 8.05
N THR A 172 9.87 18.16 6.74
CA THR A 172 10.73 17.44 5.79
C THR A 172 11.30 18.37 4.72
N ALA A 173 11.36 19.67 4.99
CA ALA A 173 11.81 20.69 4.04
C ALA A 173 13.29 20.51 3.64
N ASP A 174 14.10 19.93 4.53
CA ASP A 174 15.49 19.55 4.31
C ASP A 174 15.66 18.36 3.33
N THR A 175 14.56 17.64 3.06
CA THR A 175 14.49 16.52 2.10
C THR A 175 13.45 16.80 1.02
N ASP A 176 13.29 18.07 0.62
CA ASP A 176 12.36 18.53 -0.43
C ASP A 176 10.89 18.13 -0.17
N GLY A 177 10.48 18.03 1.10
CA GLY A 177 9.12 17.67 1.48
C GLY A 177 8.79 16.18 1.31
N LEU A 178 9.80 15.29 1.33
CA LEU A 178 9.65 13.85 1.07
C LEU A 178 8.56 13.18 1.92
N GLY A 179 8.27 13.69 3.12
CA GLY A 179 7.18 13.20 3.95
C GLY A 179 5.82 13.22 3.22
N CYS A 180 5.56 14.26 2.42
CA CYS A 180 4.32 14.37 1.65
C CYS A 180 4.22 13.35 0.51
N ALA A 181 5.35 12.86 -0.03
CA ALA A 181 5.35 11.81 -1.04
C ALA A 181 4.88 10.45 -0.49
N LYS A 182 4.89 10.29 0.85
CA LYS A 182 4.46 9.09 1.56
C LYS A 182 3.06 9.21 2.18
N LEU A 183 2.35 10.31 1.92
CA LEU A 183 1.04 10.62 2.51
C LEU A 183 -0.05 10.70 1.44
N VAL A 184 -1.16 9.97 1.64
CA VAL A 184 -2.31 9.98 0.72
C VAL A 184 -3.60 10.31 1.46
N VAL A 185 -4.39 11.23 0.93
CA VAL A 185 -5.75 11.50 1.40
C VAL A 185 -6.73 10.89 0.42
N PHE A 186 -7.62 10.04 0.92
CA PHE A 186 -8.63 9.36 0.12
C PHE A 186 -10.02 9.94 0.34
N CYS A 187 -10.80 9.88 -0.73
CA CYS A 187 -12.26 9.78 -0.66
C CYS A 187 -12.62 8.48 -1.38
N ASN A 188 -13.55 7.70 -0.84
CA ASN A 188 -13.89 6.36 -1.33
C ASN A 188 -12.68 5.41 -1.35
N ALA A 189 -11.89 5.38 -0.27
CA ALA A 189 -10.95 4.28 -0.08
C ALA A 189 -11.72 2.94 -0.16
N VAL A 190 -11.20 2.03 -0.98
CA VAL A 190 -11.64 0.64 -1.07
C VAL A 190 -11.38 -0.10 0.25
N GLU A 191 -12.04 -1.24 0.47
CA GLU A 191 -11.95 -1.96 1.75
C GLU A 191 -10.55 -2.53 2.04
N ASP A 192 -9.82 -2.92 0.99
CA ASP A 192 -8.40 -3.27 0.99
C ASP A 192 -7.69 -2.51 -0.13
N ASN A 193 -6.48 -2.01 0.13
CA ASN A 193 -5.69 -1.30 -0.88
C ASN A 193 -4.22 -1.76 -0.86
N PRO A 194 -3.73 -2.48 -1.87
CA PRO A 194 -2.33 -2.89 -1.93
C PRO A 194 -1.40 -1.83 -2.58
N PHE A 195 -1.93 -0.68 -3.00
CA PHE A 195 -1.20 0.32 -3.79
C PHE A 195 -0.59 1.43 -2.93
N MET A 196 0.73 1.56 -2.96
CA MET A 196 1.46 2.66 -2.29
C MET A 196 1.31 4.00 -3.03
N ALA A 197 1.36 5.13 -2.33
CA ALA A 197 1.58 5.28 -0.88
C ALA A 197 0.33 5.08 0.01
N GLY A 198 -0.82 4.77 -0.60
CA GLY A 198 -2.10 4.68 0.10
C GLY A 198 -2.42 3.34 0.77
N ALA A 199 -1.51 2.37 0.72
CA ALA A 199 -1.86 0.97 0.98
C ALA A 199 -2.22 0.71 2.44
N PHE A 200 -3.16 -0.20 2.68
CA PHE A 200 -3.49 -0.78 3.98
C PHE A 200 -4.20 -2.14 3.76
N CYS A 201 -4.11 -3.03 4.74
CA CYS A 201 -4.78 -4.33 4.73
C CYS A 201 -6.18 -4.20 5.34
N GLY A 202 -7.23 -4.50 4.57
CA GLY A 202 -8.62 -4.39 5.02
C GLY A 202 -8.94 -5.30 6.22
N VAL A 203 -9.93 -4.93 7.04
CA VAL A 203 -10.36 -5.77 8.19
C VAL A 203 -11.04 -7.07 7.77
N GLY A 204 -11.55 -7.14 6.55
CA GLY A 204 -12.16 -8.34 5.98
C GLY A 204 -11.16 -9.28 5.30
N GLU A 205 -9.91 -8.86 5.14
CA GLU A 205 -8.86 -9.68 4.55
C GLU A 205 -8.42 -10.81 5.50
N PRO A 206 -7.93 -11.94 4.95
CA PRO A 206 -7.39 -13.03 5.76
C PRO A 206 -6.15 -12.59 6.54
N GLU A 207 -5.64 -13.47 7.42
CA GLU A 207 -4.43 -13.20 8.22
C GLU A 207 -3.24 -12.69 7.39
N CYS A 208 -3.11 -13.19 6.16
CA CYS A 208 -2.16 -12.68 5.17
C CYS A 208 -2.66 -12.90 3.74
N ALA A 209 -2.36 -11.96 2.85
CA ALA A 209 -2.68 -12.03 1.41
C ALA A 209 -1.54 -11.48 0.56
N ILE A 210 -1.30 -12.06 -0.62
CA ILE A 210 -0.35 -11.54 -1.61
C ILE A 210 -1.12 -10.90 -2.76
N ASN A 211 -0.85 -9.63 -3.00
CA ASN A 211 -1.39 -8.87 -4.12
C ASN A 211 -0.26 -8.55 -5.12
N VAL A 212 -0.50 -8.78 -6.41
CA VAL A 212 0.49 -8.55 -7.48
C VAL A 212 -0.03 -7.46 -8.41
N GLY A 213 0.76 -6.41 -8.60
CA GLY A 213 0.46 -5.33 -9.55
C GLY A 213 1.31 -5.46 -10.80
N VAL A 214 0.66 -5.52 -11.96
CA VAL A 214 1.30 -5.67 -13.28
C VAL A 214 1.32 -4.33 -14.02
N SER A 215 2.36 -4.08 -14.82
CA SER A 215 2.46 -2.89 -15.65
C SER A 215 1.54 -2.97 -16.89
N GLY A 216 0.71 -1.95 -17.11
CA GLY A 216 -0.23 -1.88 -18.23
C GLY A 216 0.12 -0.86 -19.33
N PRO A 217 0.56 0.38 -19.04
CA PRO A 217 0.60 1.45 -20.05
C PRO A 217 1.47 1.16 -21.29
N GLY A 218 2.66 0.57 -21.10
CA GLY A 218 3.56 0.26 -22.22
C GLY A 218 3.05 -0.85 -23.14
N VAL A 219 2.28 -1.79 -22.58
CA VAL A 219 1.65 -2.89 -23.34
C VAL A 219 0.46 -2.34 -24.11
N VAL A 220 -0.40 -1.56 -23.44
CA VAL A 220 -1.56 -0.91 -24.08
C VAL A 220 -1.11 0.03 -25.20
N LYS A 221 -0.04 0.82 -25.00
CA LYS A 221 0.50 1.69 -26.07
C LYS A 221 0.89 0.89 -27.31
N ARG A 222 1.66 -0.19 -27.15
CA ARG A 222 2.08 -1.06 -28.26
C ARG A 222 0.89 -1.69 -28.98
N ALA A 223 -0.11 -2.16 -28.23
CA ALA A 223 -1.34 -2.70 -28.81
C ALA A 223 -2.07 -1.64 -29.65
N LEU A 224 -2.17 -0.41 -29.16
CA LEU A 224 -2.85 0.69 -29.86
C LEU A 224 -2.10 1.18 -31.10
N GLU A 225 -0.77 1.11 -31.13
CA GLU A 225 0.04 1.44 -32.31
C GLU A 225 -0.32 0.55 -33.52
N SER A 226 -0.73 -0.70 -33.28
CA SER A 226 -1.11 -1.68 -34.32
C SER A 226 -2.47 -1.43 -34.97
N VAL A 227 -3.34 -0.63 -34.32
CA VAL A 227 -4.72 -0.35 -34.76
C VAL A 227 -4.93 1.15 -35.05
N LYS A 228 -3.86 1.87 -35.38
CA LYS A 228 -3.94 3.30 -35.70
C LYS A 228 -4.88 3.54 -36.89
N GLY A 229 -5.87 4.42 -36.71
CA GLY A 229 -6.86 4.76 -37.73
C GLY A 229 -8.06 3.80 -37.81
N GLN A 230 -8.11 2.77 -36.97
CA GLN A 230 -9.27 1.89 -36.85
C GLN A 230 -10.41 2.57 -36.07
N PRO A 231 -11.67 2.09 -36.21
CA PRO A 231 -12.80 2.64 -35.48
C PRO A 231 -12.76 2.26 -33.98
N PHE A 232 -13.54 2.97 -33.16
CA PHE A 232 -13.46 2.89 -31.69
C PHE A 232 -13.81 1.52 -31.10
N ASP A 233 -14.65 0.74 -31.76
CA ASP A 233 -14.97 -0.63 -31.36
C ASP A 233 -13.73 -1.54 -31.42
N VAL A 234 -12.93 -1.41 -32.48
CA VAL A 234 -11.65 -2.12 -32.63
C VAL A 234 -10.66 -1.68 -31.56
N VAL A 235 -10.58 -0.37 -31.28
CA VAL A 235 -9.72 0.18 -30.23
C VAL A 235 -10.11 -0.36 -28.85
N ALA A 236 -11.40 -0.37 -28.53
CA ALA A 236 -11.91 -0.87 -27.25
C ALA A 236 -11.64 -2.36 -27.07
N GLU A 237 -11.90 -3.18 -28.09
CA GLU A 237 -11.61 -4.62 -28.05
C GLU A 237 -10.11 -4.91 -27.99
N THR A 238 -9.27 -4.05 -28.58
CA THR A 238 -7.81 -4.16 -28.47
C THR A 238 -7.35 -3.93 -27.02
N ILE A 239 -7.82 -2.85 -26.38
CA ILE A 239 -7.48 -2.56 -24.97
C ILE A 239 -7.97 -3.67 -24.05
N LYS A 240 -9.20 -4.16 -24.24
CA LYS A 240 -9.80 -5.20 -23.40
C LYS A 240 -9.04 -6.54 -23.45
N LYS A 241 -8.45 -6.88 -24.60
CA LYS A 241 -7.67 -8.12 -24.79
C LYS A 241 -6.24 -8.01 -24.29
N THR A 242 -5.78 -6.79 -24.01
CA THR A 242 -4.41 -6.48 -23.57
C THR A 242 -4.35 -6.49 -22.04
#